data_AF-A0AAW1D161-F1
#
_entry.id   AF-A0AAW1D161-F1
#
_cell.length_a   1.000
_cell.length_b   1.000
_cell.length_c   1.000
_cell.angle_alpha   90.00
_cell.angle_beta   90.00
_cell.angle_gamma   90.00
#
_symmetry.space_group_name_H-M   'P 1'
#
loop_
_entity.id
_entity.type
_entity.pdbx_description
1 polymer ?
#
loop_
_entity_poly.entity_id
_entity_poly.type
_entity_poly.pdbx_seq_one_letter_code
_entity_poly.pdbx_strand_id
1 'polypeptide(L)'
;MAKLVYISFILATFYFIGIYCDVDADTKAFFYIKKNAIYQYRFAKVEIEQIIFQKVRGAMGKAKEYEQKTCIDDVKKKSLVESGKLLNITVGKILPAIEEVVDALSKGDKSKLNEFNSKWNYEQFKKQAMNDFKTKSKGLANVVQKKLDKCLA
;
A
#
# COMPACT_ATOMS: atom_id res chain seq x y z
N MET A 1 -46.92 24.16 -12.32
CA MET A 1 -45.96 23.03 -12.28
C MET A 1 -44.57 23.39 -11.73
N ALA A 2 -44.13 24.66 -11.72
CA ALA A 2 -42.80 25.03 -11.19
C ALA A 2 -42.64 24.92 -9.65
N LYS A 3 -43.74 24.97 -8.87
CA LYS A 3 -43.69 24.91 -7.40
C LYS A 3 -43.44 23.51 -6.83
N LEU A 4 -43.78 22.45 -7.57
CA LEU A 4 -43.56 21.06 -7.15
C LEU A 4 -42.11 20.63 -7.34
N VAL A 5 -41.44 21.13 -8.39
CA VAL A 5 -40.04 20.81 -8.71
C VAL A 5 -39.07 21.36 -7.64
N TYR A 6 -39.40 22.51 -7.05
CA TYR A 6 -38.56 23.14 -6.02
C TYR A 6 -38.59 22.38 -4.69
N ILE A 7 -39.74 21.82 -4.30
CA ILE A 7 -39.88 21.03 -3.07
C ILE A 7 -39.16 19.68 -3.19
N SER A 8 -39.21 19.03 -4.36
CA SER A 8 -38.43 17.81 -4.61
C SER A 8 -36.92 18.04 -4.58
N PHE A 9 -36.44 19.22 -5.00
CA PHE A 9 -35.01 19.55 -4.97
C PHE A 9 -34.51 19.84 -3.55
N ILE A 10 -35.34 20.46 -2.72
CA ILE A 10 -35.03 20.74 -1.31
C ILE A 10 -35.05 19.45 -0.48
N LEU A 11 -36.03 18.56 -0.68
CA LEU A 11 -36.05 17.25 0.01
C LEU A 11 -34.88 16.34 -0.40
N ALA A 12 -34.48 16.36 -1.67
CA ALA A 12 -33.30 15.62 -2.13
C ALA A 12 -32.00 16.18 -1.50
N THR A 13 -31.86 17.49 -1.38
CA THR A 13 -30.68 18.10 -0.73
C THR A 13 -30.65 17.85 0.78
N PHE A 14 -31.79 17.78 1.48
CA PHE A 14 -31.82 17.33 2.88
C PHE A 14 -31.54 15.82 3.03
N TYR A 15 -31.92 14.98 2.06
CA TYR A 15 -31.52 13.56 2.06
C TYR A 15 -30.01 13.41 1.86
N PHE A 16 -29.39 14.22 1.01
CA PHE A 16 -27.93 14.21 0.80
C PHE A 16 -27.15 14.85 1.95
N ILE A 17 -27.66 15.90 2.61
CA ILE A 17 -26.98 16.54 3.75
C ILE A 17 -27.16 15.73 5.05
N GLY A 18 -28.31 15.07 5.24
CA GLY A 18 -28.58 14.21 6.39
C GLY A 18 -27.81 12.90 6.43
N ILE A 19 -27.33 12.39 5.28
CA ILE A 19 -26.53 11.15 5.22
C ILE A 19 -25.04 11.39 5.54
N TYR A 20 -24.54 12.63 5.39
CA TYR A 20 -23.11 12.93 5.62
C TYR A 20 -22.80 13.64 6.96
N CYS A 21 -23.81 14.05 7.73
CA CYS A 21 -23.59 14.70 9.03
C CYS A 21 -23.24 13.73 10.18
N ASP A 22 -23.57 12.43 10.07
CA ASP A 22 -23.36 11.43 11.12
C ASP A 22 -22.40 10.30 10.72
N VAL A 23 -21.32 10.62 9.98
CA VAL A 23 -20.19 9.70 9.93
C VAL A 23 -19.53 9.73 11.31
N ASP A 24 -19.77 8.67 12.08
CA ASP A 24 -19.27 8.52 13.45
C ASP A 24 -17.75 8.72 13.52
N ALA A 25 -17.27 9.19 14.68
CA ALA A 25 -15.87 9.53 14.87
C ALA A 25 -14.92 8.35 14.55
N ASP A 26 -15.36 7.10 14.77
CA ASP A 26 -14.59 5.90 14.49
C ASP A 26 -14.46 5.65 12.98
N THR A 27 -15.54 5.84 12.23
CA THR A 27 -15.51 5.77 10.76
C THR A 27 -14.59 6.84 10.18
N LYS A 28 -14.64 8.08 10.69
CA LYS A 28 -13.70 9.14 10.27
C LYS A 28 -12.25 8.76 10.57
N ALA A 29 -11.97 8.30 11.78
CA ALA A 29 -10.64 7.85 12.19
C ALA A 29 -10.13 6.70 11.30
N PHE A 30 -10.99 5.73 10.98
CA PHE A 30 -10.67 4.63 10.08
C PHE A 30 -10.26 5.12 8.68
N PHE A 31 -10.96 6.10 8.10
CA PHE A 31 -10.56 6.63 6.79
C PHE A 31 -9.19 7.35 6.83
N TYR A 32 -8.82 7.98 7.95
CA TYR A 32 -7.46 8.48 8.15
C TYR A 32 -6.43 7.36 8.20
N ILE A 33 -6.74 6.26 8.91
CA ILE A 33 -5.89 5.06 8.96
C ILE A 33 -5.70 4.50 7.54
N LYS A 34 -6.78 4.32 6.77
CA LYS A 34 -6.74 3.88 5.37
C LYS A 34 -5.82 4.75 4.52
N LYS A 35 -5.98 6.08 4.57
CA LYS A 35 -5.16 7.01 3.79
C LYS A 35 -3.68 6.87 4.14
N ASN A 36 -3.36 6.79 5.42
CA ASN A 36 -1.98 6.66 5.89
C ASN A 36 -1.36 5.30 5.53
N ALA A 37 -2.11 4.19 5.64
CA ALA A 37 -1.64 2.86 5.27
C ALA A 37 -1.33 2.78 3.76
N ILE A 38 -2.22 3.30 2.91
CA ILE A 38 -2.00 3.38 1.46
C ILE A 38 -0.77 4.25 1.14
N TYR A 39 -0.62 5.39 1.81
CA TYR A 39 0.53 6.27 1.62
C TYR A 39 1.84 5.56 1.98
N GLN A 40 1.90 4.89 3.15
CA GLN A 40 3.09 4.15 3.59
C GLN A 40 3.43 3.01 2.63
N TYR A 41 2.44 2.26 2.16
CA TYR A 41 2.65 1.19 1.19
C TYR A 41 3.27 1.74 -0.10
N ARG A 42 2.72 2.83 -0.66
CA ARG A 42 3.23 3.46 -1.88
C ARG A 42 4.64 4.01 -1.69
N PHE A 43 4.89 4.68 -0.56
CA PHE A 43 6.20 5.23 -0.24
C PHE A 43 7.25 4.11 -0.14
N ALA A 44 6.96 3.06 0.64
CA ALA A 44 7.82 1.90 0.77
C ALA A 44 8.07 1.19 -0.56
N LYS A 45 7.04 1.11 -1.43
CA LYS A 45 7.19 0.56 -2.78
C LYS A 45 8.21 1.35 -3.61
N VAL A 46 8.08 2.68 -3.65
CA VAL A 46 9.04 3.53 -4.37
C VAL A 46 10.44 3.36 -3.81
N GLU A 47 10.59 3.35 -2.48
CA GLU A 47 11.88 3.21 -1.80
C GLU A 47 12.58 1.90 -2.18
N ILE A 48 11.90 0.76 -2.10
CA ILE A 48 12.52 -0.54 -2.40
C ILE A 48 12.81 -0.73 -3.89
N GLU A 49 11.93 -0.24 -4.77
CA GLU A 49 12.14 -0.31 -6.21
C GLU A 49 13.30 0.57 -6.66
N GLN A 50 13.43 1.77 -6.09
CA GLN A 50 14.56 2.67 -6.36
C GLN A 50 15.91 2.02 -6.01
N ILE A 51 15.99 1.33 -4.86
CA ILE A 51 17.21 0.60 -4.45
C ILE A 51 17.56 -0.48 -5.49
N ILE A 52 16.57 -1.23 -5.96
CA ILE A 52 16.76 -2.28 -6.98
C ILE A 52 17.24 -1.64 -8.29
N PHE A 53 16.57 -0.59 -8.76
CA PHE A 53 16.94 0.08 -10.03
C PHE A 53 18.33 0.70 -9.99
N GLN A 54 18.75 1.30 -8.87
CA GLN A 54 20.10 1.84 -8.73
C GLN A 54 21.16 0.75 -8.85
N LYS A 55 20.94 -0.41 -8.20
CA LYS A 55 21.86 -1.56 -8.29
C LYS A 55 21.91 -2.15 -9.69
N VAL A 56 20.75 -2.35 -10.31
CA VAL A 56 20.64 -2.85 -11.68
C VAL A 56 21.32 -1.91 -12.66
N ARG A 57 21.11 -0.59 -12.55
CA ARG A 57 21.80 0.40 -13.39
C ARG A 57 23.31 0.33 -13.25
N GLY A 58 23.82 0.18 -12.02
CA GLY A 58 25.25 -0.01 -11.76
C GLY A 58 25.82 -1.27 -12.39
N ALA A 59 25.08 -2.38 -12.36
CA ALA A 59 25.49 -3.63 -13.00
C ALA A 59 25.41 -3.55 -14.53
N MET A 60 24.35 -2.95 -15.07
CA MET A 60 24.18 -2.72 -16.51
C MET A 60 25.32 -1.92 -17.13
N GLY A 61 25.81 -0.89 -16.44
CA GLY A 61 26.96 -0.10 -16.89
C GLY A 61 28.27 -0.91 -16.96
N LYS A 62 28.34 -2.08 -16.32
CA LYS A 62 29.52 -2.96 -16.31
C LYS A 62 29.40 -4.15 -17.28
N ALA A 63 28.17 -4.52 -17.65
CA ALA A 63 27.91 -5.67 -18.52
C ALA A 63 28.34 -5.38 -19.98
N LYS A 64 29.18 -6.26 -20.54
CA LYS A 64 29.69 -6.13 -21.92
C LYS A 64 28.93 -7.03 -22.88
N GLU A 65 28.65 -8.26 -22.46
CA GLU A 65 28.05 -9.30 -23.28
C GLU A 65 26.52 -9.30 -23.19
N TYR A 66 25.87 -9.89 -24.19
CA TYR A 66 24.41 -9.96 -24.25
C TYR A 66 23.84 -10.84 -23.12
N GLU A 67 24.51 -11.94 -22.83
CA GLU A 67 24.17 -12.92 -21.80
C GLU A 67 24.17 -12.27 -20.41
N GLN A 68 25.19 -11.45 -20.12
CA GLN A 68 25.28 -10.68 -18.87
C GLN A 68 24.10 -9.70 -18.73
N LYS A 69 23.75 -9.00 -19.82
CA LYS A 69 22.63 -8.06 -19.82
C LYS A 69 21.30 -8.77 -19.59
N THR A 70 21.07 -9.88 -20.29
CA THR A 70 19.87 -10.72 -20.11
C THR A 70 19.78 -11.28 -18.69
N CYS A 71 20.90 -11.74 -18.10
CA CYS A 71 20.94 -12.19 -16.72
C CYS A 71 20.54 -11.09 -15.73
N ILE A 72 21.08 -9.88 -15.88
CA ILE A 72 20.76 -8.75 -15.00
C ILE A 72 19.29 -8.33 -15.14
N ASP A 73 18.73 -8.34 -16.35
CA ASP A 73 17.30 -8.05 -16.57
C ASP A 73 16.39 -9.09 -15.92
N ASP A 74 16.78 -10.37 -15.90
CA ASP A 74 16.09 -11.41 -15.16
C ASP A 74 16.18 -11.17 -13.63
N VAL A 75 17.37 -10.84 -13.13
CA VAL A 75 17.56 -10.48 -11.70
C VAL A 75 16.68 -9.29 -11.32
N LYS A 76 16.59 -8.25 -12.16
CA LYS A 76 15.70 -7.10 -11.97
C LYS A 76 14.25 -7.56 -11.81
N LYS A 77 13.72 -8.33 -12.78
CA LYS A 77 12.33 -8.81 -12.76
C LYS A 77 12.03 -9.62 -11.50
N LYS A 78 12.89 -10.59 -11.16
CA LYS A 78 12.72 -11.43 -9.95
C LYS A 78 12.79 -10.61 -8.66
N SER A 79 13.68 -9.62 -8.60
CA SER A 79 13.83 -8.76 -7.43
C SER A 79 12.62 -7.85 -7.20
N LEU A 80 11.97 -7.39 -8.27
CA LEU A 80 10.72 -6.62 -8.18
C LEU A 80 9.55 -7.50 -7.67
N VAL A 81 9.53 -8.78 -8.04
CA VAL A 81 8.54 -9.74 -7.48
C VAL A 81 8.81 -9.99 -6.00
N GLU A 82 10.08 -10.18 -5.61
CA GLU A 82 10.48 -10.35 -4.22
C GLU A 82 10.18 -9.10 -3.37
N SER A 83 10.39 -7.89 -3.90
CA SER A 83 10.06 -6.65 -3.20
C SER A 83 8.55 -6.50 -2.99
N GLY A 84 7.72 -6.87 -3.98
CA GLY A 84 6.27 -6.91 -3.84
C GLY A 84 5.81 -7.81 -2.69
N LYS A 85 6.40 -9.01 -2.57
CA LYS A 85 6.12 -9.93 -1.45
C LYS A 85 6.51 -9.31 -0.11
N LEU A 86 7.68 -8.66 -0.04
CA LEU A 86 8.17 -7.99 1.17
C LEU A 86 7.22 -6.87 1.62
N LEU A 87 6.73 -6.05 0.69
CA LEU A 87 5.74 -5.01 0.98
C LEU A 87 4.48 -5.62 1.58
N ASN A 88 3.94 -6.69 0.97
CA ASN A 88 2.70 -7.32 1.40
C ASN A 88 2.80 -7.95 2.80
N ILE A 89 3.96 -8.48 3.20
CA ILE A 89 4.15 -9.06 4.54
C ILE A 89 4.55 -8.03 5.61
N THR A 90 4.82 -6.78 5.23
CA THR A 90 5.21 -5.68 6.14
C THR A 90 4.16 -4.58 6.15
N VAL A 91 4.43 -3.43 5.52
CA VAL A 91 3.56 -2.25 5.49
C VAL A 91 2.21 -2.50 4.81
N GLY A 92 2.17 -3.43 3.87
CA GLY A 92 0.96 -3.84 3.16
C GLY A 92 0.09 -4.84 3.91
N LYS A 93 0.57 -5.40 5.02
CA LYS A 93 -0.12 -6.49 5.75
C LYS A 93 -1.51 -6.09 6.24
N ILE A 94 -1.72 -4.80 6.51
CA ILE A 94 -2.99 -4.26 7.00
C ILE A 94 -4.01 -3.98 5.87
N LEU A 95 -3.57 -3.89 4.61
CA LEU A 95 -4.42 -3.45 3.50
C LEU A 95 -5.64 -4.37 3.27
N PRO A 96 -5.53 -5.72 3.31
CA PRO A 96 -6.70 -6.57 3.15
C PRO A 96 -7.76 -6.35 4.25
N ALA A 97 -7.34 -6.14 5.49
CA ALA A 97 -8.26 -5.83 6.59
C ALA A 97 -8.94 -4.47 6.40
N ILE A 98 -8.25 -3.49 5.82
CA ILE A 98 -8.83 -2.19 5.45
C ILE A 98 -9.86 -2.35 4.33
N GLU A 99 -9.60 -3.20 3.33
CA GLU A 99 -10.53 -3.49 2.24
C GLU A 99 -11.82 -4.14 2.77
N GLU A 100 -11.71 -5.14 3.66
CA GLU A 100 -12.88 -5.75 4.31
C GLU A 100 -13.77 -4.74 5.03
N VAL A 101 -13.16 -3.78 5.75
CA VAL A 101 -13.91 -2.72 6.46
C VAL A 101 -14.59 -1.78 5.47
N VAL A 102 -13.91 -1.39 4.37
CA VAL A 102 -14.50 -0.53 3.34
C VAL A 102 -15.71 -1.21 2.70
N ASP A 103 -15.59 -2.49 2.37
CA ASP A 103 -16.68 -3.26 1.76
C ASP A 103 -17.86 -3.40 2.71
N ALA A 104 -17.62 -3.65 4.00
CA ALA A 104 -18.68 -3.71 5.02
C ALA A 104 -19.38 -2.37 5.21
N LEU A 105 -18.60 -1.28 5.34
CA LEU A 105 -19.15 0.07 5.50
C LEU A 105 -19.97 0.50 4.27
N SER A 106 -19.59 0.08 3.06
CA SER A 106 -20.38 0.34 1.84
C SER A 106 -21.77 -0.31 1.85
N LYS A 107 -21.94 -1.36 2.67
CA LYS A 107 -23.20 -2.07 2.89
C LYS A 107 -23.93 -1.61 4.16
N GLY A 108 -23.41 -0.60 4.85
CA GLY A 108 -23.95 -0.11 6.13
C GLY A 108 -23.60 -0.99 7.34
N ASP A 109 -22.69 -1.96 7.19
CA ASP A 109 -22.27 -2.86 8.27
C ASP A 109 -21.04 -2.33 9.02
N LYS A 110 -21.20 -2.05 10.33
CA LYS A 110 -20.12 -1.58 11.21
C LYS A 110 -19.38 -2.70 11.94
N SER A 111 -19.80 -3.96 11.80
CA SER A 111 -19.20 -5.11 12.50
C SER A 111 -17.69 -5.21 12.24
N LYS A 112 -17.28 -5.03 10.99
CA LYS A 112 -15.88 -5.08 10.56
C LYS A 112 -15.05 -3.89 11.05
N LEU A 113 -15.64 -2.70 11.16
CA LEU A 113 -14.97 -1.55 11.74
C LEU A 113 -14.63 -1.80 13.22
N ASN A 114 -15.58 -2.36 13.97
CA ASN A 114 -15.36 -2.72 15.38
C ASN A 114 -14.31 -3.84 15.53
N GLU A 115 -14.39 -4.88 14.69
CA GLU A 115 -13.38 -5.94 14.65
C GLU A 115 -11.99 -5.35 14.37
N PHE A 116 -11.89 -4.47 13.37
CA PHE A 116 -10.65 -3.80 13.00
C PHE A 116 -10.06 -2.99 14.16
N ASN A 117 -10.88 -2.15 14.81
CA ASN A 117 -10.43 -1.31 15.93
C ASN A 117 -10.02 -2.13 17.16
N SER A 118 -10.64 -3.30 17.38
CA SER A 118 -10.26 -4.20 18.48
C SER A 118 -8.96 -4.96 18.22
N LYS A 119 -8.71 -5.32 16.94
CA LYS A 119 -7.57 -6.16 16.53
C LYS A 119 -6.32 -5.35 16.22
N TRP A 120 -6.48 -4.15 15.69
CA TRP A 120 -5.37 -3.34 15.18
C TRP A 120 -5.13 -2.11 16.04
N ASN A 121 -4.01 -2.10 16.77
CA ASN A 121 -3.40 -0.85 17.21
C ASN A 121 -2.60 -0.25 16.04
N TYR A 122 -3.21 0.67 15.28
CA TYR A 122 -2.60 1.20 14.07
C TYR A 122 -1.28 1.93 14.32
N GLU A 123 -1.17 2.72 15.40
CA GLU A 123 0.05 3.47 15.71
C GLU A 123 1.23 2.54 16.03
N GLN A 124 0.97 1.47 16.77
CA GLN A 124 1.97 0.45 17.05
C GLN A 124 2.33 -0.34 15.78
N PHE A 125 1.31 -0.76 15.01
CA PHE A 125 1.51 -1.48 13.75
C PHE A 125 2.38 -0.67 12.78
N LYS A 126 2.06 0.60 12.57
CA LYS A 126 2.79 1.51 11.67
C LYS A 126 4.29 1.54 11.98
N LYS A 127 4.64 1.69 13.26
CA LYS A 127 6.06 1.73 13.71
C LYS A 127 6.75 0.39 13.46
N GLN A 128 6.11 -0.71 13.85
CA GLN A 128 6.68 -2.06 13.69
C GLN A 128 6.83 -2.43 12.21
N ALA A 129 5.78 -2.25 11.41
CA ALA A 129 5.77 -2.57 10.00
C ALA A 129 6.85 -1.80 9.22
N MET A 130 7.10 -0.54 9.57
CA MET A 130 8.20 0.20 8.95
C MET A 130 9.58 -0.28 9.39
N ASN A 131 9.76 -0.65 10.65
CA ASN A 131 11.04 -1.20 11.11
C ASN A 131 11.34 -2.57 10.46
N ASP A 132 10.31 -3.41 10.34
CA ASP A 132 10.39 -4.69 9.65
C ASP A 132 10.70 -4.51 8.16
N PHE A 133 10.03 -3.54 7.52
CA PHE A 133 10.31 -3.19 6.13
C PHE A 133 11.76 -2.73 5.95
N LYS A 134 12.26 -1.80 6.77
CA LYS A 134 13.65 -1.31 6.69
C LYS A 134 14.68 -2.43 6.87
N THR A 135 14.41 -3.37 7.77
CA THR A 135 15.31 -4.49 8.03
C THR A 135 15.32 -5.45 6.83
N LYS A 136 14.13 -5.85 6.36
CA LYS A 136 14.00 -6.78 5.24
C LYS A 136 14.47 -6.15 3.92
N SER A 137 14.24 -4.86 3.69
CA SER A 137 14.65 -4.16 2.46
C SER A 137 16.17 -4.06 2.34
N LYS A 138 16.88 -3.82 3.45
CA LYS A 138 18.35 -3.92 3.50
C LYS A 138 18.83 -5.34 3.18
N GLY A 139 18.17 -6.36 3.72
CA GLY A 139 18.44 -7.76 3.39
C GLY A 139 18.30 -8.03 1.89
N LEU A 140 17.18 -7.59 1.28
CA LEU A 140 16.94 -7.73 -0.15
C LEU A 140 18.02 -7.00 -0.96
N ALA A 141 18.38 -5.77 -0.61
CA ALA A 141 19.40 -4.99 -1.31
C ALA A 141 20.75 -5.74 -1.43
N ASN A 142 21.15 -6.45 -0.36
CA ASN A 142 22.36 -7.27 -0.35
C ASN A 142 22.22 -8.52 -1.22
N VAL A 143 21.07 -9.19 -1.16
CA VAL A 143 20.78 -10.36 -2.01
C VAL A 143 20.78 -9.98 -3.49
N VAL A 144 20.17 -8.85 -3.85
CA VAL A 144 20.15 -8.32 -5.21
C VAL A 144 21.57 -8.04 -5.69
N GLN A 145 22.40 -7.39 -4.88
CA GLN A 145 23.80 -7.14 -5.25
C GLN A 145 24.54 -8.45 -5.55
N LYS A 146 24.43 -9.45 -4.66
CA LYS A 146 25.07 -10.76 -4.87
C LYS A 146 24.58 -11.47 -6.14
N LYS A 147 23.29 -11.38 -6.46
CA LYS A 147 22.73 -11.94 -7.70
C LYS A 147 23.27 -11.21 -8.94
N LEU A 148 23.41 -9.89 -8.87
CA LEU A 148 23.97 -9.08 -9.95
C LEU A 148 25.47 -9.34 -10.16
N ASP A 149 26.24 -9.46 -9.08
CA ASP A 149 27.67 -9.75 -9.15
C ASP A 149 27.93 -11.10 -9.84
N LYS A 150 27.05 -12.10 -9.61
CA LYS A 150 27.10 -13.39 -10.32
C LYS A 150 26.81 -13.29 -11.82
N CYS A 151 26.03 -12.32 -12.27
CA CYS A 151 25.79 -12.11 -13.70
C CYS A 151 27.00 -11.46 -14.41
N LEU A 152 27.92 -10.87 -13.65
CA LEU A 152 29.09 -10.14 -14.15
C LEU A 152 30.41 -10.90 -13.96
N ALA A 153 30.36 -12.04 -13.25
CA ALA A 153 31.49 -12.95 -13.05
C ALA A 153 31.68 -13.82 -14.30
#